data_AF-Q29H65-F1
#
_entry.id   AF-Q29H65-F1
#
_cell.length_a   1.000
_cell.length_b   1.000
_cell.length_c   1.000
_cell.angle_alpha   90.00
_cell.angle_beta   90.00
_cell.angle_gamma   90.00
#
_symmetry.space_group_name_H-M   'P 1'
#
loop_
_entity.id
_entity.type
_entity.pdbx_description
1 polymer ?
#
loop_
_entity_poly.entity_id
_entity_poly.type
_entity_poly.pdbx_seq_one_letter_code
_entity_poly.pdbx_strand_id
1 'polypeptide(L)'
;MANKSVPAKKVLNSFQPAITSDMVNKLQLTPEPGAKISGHQDGSVAAWRSPQLMIVFEDGDLHSARQHLLDSLQNPFAEGAVATVLVQESVRDQFVGLVAQNLKRLESQVASHPSYIRTLAQIELLKANVIKANGDVDVPANASPLLVSDFISSYLGQQGPTGAITLHTFRTAREATQVNLKESVPYTRVSIWNEKLACAYEVLGHLAVDIFTINCFNPDLSPIRPAFVDNRNDVCLVKGYHYETLRINSKRRIIVFPVGTMFAN
;
A
#
# COMPACT_ATOMS: atom_id res chain seq x y z
N MET A 1 40.33 -55.24 58.17
CA MET A 1 40.07 -56.69 58.08
C MET A 1 38.58 -56.88 57.84
N ALA A 2 38.21 -57.63 56.78
CA ALA A 2 36.96 -58.39 56.59
C ALA A 2 35.59 -57.65 56.67
N ASN A 3 34.54 -57.93 55.89
CA ASN A 3 34.28 -58.72 54.69
C ASN A 3 32.79 -58.50 54.29
N LYS A 4 32.43 -58.80 53.03
CA LYS A 4 31.12 -59.23 52.49
C LYS A 4 30.01 -58.22 52.08
N SER A 5 29.99 -57.98 50.76
CA SER A 5 28.90 -58.12 49.74
C SER A 5 27.47 -58.55 50.12
N VAL A 6 26.47 -58.04 49.34
CA VAL A 6 25.30 -58.70 48.64
C VAL A 6 24.33 -57.60 48.07
N PRO A 7 23.47 -57.78 47.02
CA PRO A 7 23.61 -57.05 45.73
C PRO A 7 22.35 -56.33 45.15
N ALA A 8 22.56 -55.68 43.99
CA ALA A 8 21.68 -55.43 42.82
C ALA A 8 20.24 -54.84 42.94
N LYS A 9 20.00 -53.73 42.21
CA LYS A 9 18.93 -53.64 41.16
C LYS A 9 18.97 -52.36 40.30
N LYS A 10 19.10 -52.59 38.98
CA LYS A 10 18.50 -51.97 37.76
C LYS A 10 18.30 -50.43 37.65
N VAL A 11 19.01 -49.77 36.71
CA VAL A 11 18.67 -49.42 35.29
C VAL A 11 17.93 -48.08 35.15
N LEU A 12 18.53 -47.11 34.44
CA LEU A 12 17.91 -46.49 33.26
C LEU A 12 18.93 -45.75 32.37
N ASN A 13 18.60 -45.71 31.08
CA ASN A 13 19.45 -45.53 29.91
C ASN A 13 19.95 -44.09 29.65
N SER A 14 21.15 -44.03 29.07
CA SER A 14 21.66 -42.95 28.25
C SER A 14 21.12 -43.05 26.81
N PHE A 15 20.57 -41.97 26.27
CA PHE A 15 20.40 -41.79 24.82
C PHE A 15 20.83 -40.38 24.42
N GLN A 16 22.02 -40.28 23.82
CA GLN A 16 22.37 -39.24 22.87
C GLN A 16 22.24 -39.85 21.47
N PRO A 17 21.47 -39.27 20.53
CA PRO A 17 21.49 -39.74 19.16
C PRO A 17 22.69 -39.14 18.41
N ALA A 18 23.62 -40.01 18.00
CA ALA A 18 24.65 -39.68 17.02
C ALA A 18 24.06 -39.84 15.62
N ILE A 19 24.10 -38.77 14.81
CA ILE A 19 23.71 -38.80 13.40
C ILE A 19 24.85 -39.47 12.62
N THR A 20 24.62 -40.63 12.04
CA THR A 20 25.60 -41.34 11.20
C THR A 20 25.48 -40.91 9.74
N SER A 21 26.60 -40.97 9.01
CA SER A 21 26.77 -40.55 7.61
C SER A 21 25.79 -41.19 6.63
N ASP A 22 25.20 -42.33 6.98
CA ASP A 22 24.26 -43.08 6.13
C ASP A 22 22.87 -42.41 6.03
N MET A 23 22.57 -41.42 6.88
CA MET A 23 21.33 -40.63 6.79
C MET A 23 21.40 -39.50 5.76
N VAL A 24 22.59 -39.11 5.29
CA VAL A 24 22.77 -37.98 4.36
C VAL A 24 22.61 -38.38 2.89
N ASN A 25 22.85 -39.66 2.55
CA ASN A 25 22.83 -40.14 1.17
C ASN A 25 21.45 -40.61 0.65
N LYS A 26 20.38 -40.55 1.46
CA LYS A 26 19.01 -40.88 1.02
C LYS A 26 18.20 -39.68 0.51
N LEU A 27 18.82 -38.51 0.33
CA LEU A 27 18.14 -37.29 -0.15
C LEU A 27 18.39 -36.96 -1.63
N GLN A 28 19.06 -37.83 -2.39
CA GLN A 28 19.16 -37.67 -3.85
C GLN A 28 18.03 -38.43 -4.54
N LEU A 29 16.98 -37.68 -4.86
CA LEU A 29 15.81 -38.11 -5.63
C LEU A 29 16.19 -38.45 -7.08
N THR A 30 15.78 -39.63 -7.54
CA THR A 30 15.65 -40.01 -8.95
C THR A 30 14.51 -39.21 -9.62
N PRO A 31 14.66 -38.76 -10.88
CA PRO A 31 13.58 -38.09 -11.60
C PRO A 31 12.68 -39.11 -12.32
N GLU A 32 11.45 -39.28 -11.84
CA GLU A 32 10.37 -39.98 -12.55
C GLU A 32 9.66 -39.03 -13.52
N PRO A 33 9.42 -39.41 -14.80
CA PRO A 33 8.72 -38.58 -15.75
C PRO A 33 7.19 -38.78 -15.63
N GLY A 34 6.48 -37.73 -15.23
CA GLY A 34 5.03 -37.63 -15.41
C GLY A 34 4.18 -37.80 -14.16
N ALA A 35 4.20 -36.80 -13.28
CA ALA A 35 3.10 -36.54 -12.36
C ALA A 35 2.93 -35.02 -12.23
N LYS A 36 1.73 -34.51 -12.54
CA LYS A 36 1.35 -33.12 -12.28
C LYS A 36 1.27 -32.91 -10.78
N ILE A 37 2.35 -32.41 -10.19
CA ILE A 37 2.38 -31.97 -8.80
C ILE A 37 1.90 -30.51 -8.80
N SER A 38 0.74 -30.27 -8.19
CA SER A 38 0.27 -28.93 -7.86
C SER A 38 1.31 -28.28 -6.95
N GLY A 39 2.01 -27.27 -7.46
CA GLY A 39 3.02 -26.55 -6.69
C GLY A 39 2.42 -25.97 -5.42
N HIS A 40 2.94 -26.40 -4.27
CA HIS A 40 2.99 -25.56 -3.10
C HIS A 40 3.77 -24.30 -3.48
N GLN A 41 3.08 -23.16 -3.52
CA GLN A 41 3.70 -21.87 -3.74
C GLN A 41 4.43 -21.46 -2.46
N ASP A 42 5.76 -21.56 -2.50
CA ASP A 42 6.63 -20.77 -1.63
C ASP A 42 6.35 -19.27 -1.85
N GLY A 43 6.10 -18.54 -0.76
CA GLY A 43 6.46 -17.14 -0.56
C GLY A 43 6.36 -16.14 -1.72
N SER A 44 5.29 -16.16 -2.53
CA SER A 44 5.08 -15.10 -3.52
C SER A 44 4.78 -13.79 -2.79
N VAL A 45 5.65 -12.79 -2.94
CA VAL A 45 5.35 -11.41 -2.58
C VAL A 45 4.06 -11.06 -3.31
N ALA A 46 2.97 -10.86 -2.57
CA ALA A 46 1.70 -10.49 -3.16
C ALA A 46 1.93 -9.25 -4.05
N ALA A 47 1.70 -9.41 -5.37
CA ALA A 47 1.90 -8.32 -6.31
C ALA A 47 1.03 -7.13 -5.89
N TRP A 48 1.63 -5.94 -5.78
CA TRP A 48 0.90 -4.73 -5.40
C TRP A 48 -0.11 -4.40 -6.49
N ARG A 49 -1.40 -4.55 -6.17
CA ARG A 49 -2.49 -4.39 -7.14
C ARG A 49 -2.78 -2.91 -7.35
N SER A 50 -2.11 -2.31 -8.32
CA SER A 50 -2.37 -0.94 -8.78
C SER A 50 -2.26 0.13 -7.68
N PRO A 51 -1.10 0.28 -6.99
CA PRO A 51 -0.94 1.29 -5.95
C PRO A 51 -1.21 2.70 -6.49
N GLN A 52 -1.84 3.54 -5.68
CA GLN A 52 -2.17 4.92 -6.04
C GLN A 52 -1.36 5.93 -5.24
N LEU A 53 -0.98 7.03 -5.90
CA LEU A 53 -0.48 8.23 -5.25
C LEU A 53 -1.65 9.20 -5.08
N MET A 54 -1.81 9.76 -3.88
CA MET A 54 -2.80 10.80 -3.62
C MET A 54 -2.08 12.11 -3.32
N ILE A 55 -2.51 13.22 -3.93
CA ILE A 55 -1.92 14.54 -3.75
C ILE A 55 -3.03 15.51 -3.34
N VAL A 56 -2.88 16.15 -2.19
CA VAL A 56 -3.87 17.06 -1.60
C VAL A 56 -3.29 18.46 -1.52
N PHE A 57 -3.88 19.39 -2.27
CA PHE A 57 -3.55 20.81 -2.23
C PHE A 57 -4.45 21.57 -1.25
N GLU A 58 -4.08 22.80 -0.96
CA GLU A 58 -4.82 23.67 -0.03
C GLU A 58 -6.21 24.04 -0.52
N ASP A 59 -6.36 24.21 -1.84
CA ASP A 59 -7.67 24.45 -2.47
C ASP A 59 -8.37 23.13 -2.82
N GLY A 60 -8.00 22.00 -2.24
CA GLY A 60 -8.65 20.72 -2.49
C GLY A 60 -9.85 20.48 -1.57
N ASP A 61 -10.84 19.70 -2.04
CA ASP A 61 -11.89 19.17 -1.17
C ASP A 61 -11.31 18.14 -0.19
N LEU A 62 -10.96 18.61 1.02
CA LEU A 62 -10.40 17.78 2.08
C LEU A 62 -11.35 16.68 2.55
N HIS A 63 -12.67 16.86 2.43
CA HIS A 63 -13.65 15.90 2.93
C HIS A 63 -13.74 14.67 2.02
N SER A 64 -13.86 14.91 0.71
CA SER A 64 -13.87 13.85 -0.30
C SER A 64 -12.50 13.16 -0.40
N ALA A 65 -11.42 13.95 -0.32
CA ALA A 65 -10.05 13.43 -0.20
C ALA A 65 -9.90 12.48 1.00
N ARG A 66 -10.38 12.91 2.18
CA ARG A 66 -10.34 12.11 3.40
C ARG A 66 -11.12 10.81 3.22
N GLN A 67 -12.31 10.84 2.63
CA GLN A 67 -13.11 9.64 2.41
C GLN A 67 -12.37 8.60 1.56
N HIS A 68 -11.77 9.05 0.45
CA HIS A 68 -10.94 8.18 -0.40
C HIS A 68 -9.77 7.54 0.37
N LEU A 69 -9.09 8.34 1.19
CA LEU A 69 -7.96 7.87 2.00
C LEU A 69 -8.42 6.88 3.09
N LEU A 70 -9.55 7.15 3.75
CA LEU A 70 -10.08 6.27 4.80
C LEU A 70 -10.43 4.88 4.24
N ASP A 71 -11.04 4.81 3.06
CA ASP A 71 -11.34 3.53 2.40
C ASP A 71 -10.05 2.73 2.14
N SER A 72 -8.99 3.41 1.69
CA SER A 72 -7.67 2.79 1.48
C SER A 72 -7.00 2.37 2.80
N LEU A 73 -7.16 3.16 3.87
CA LEU A 73 -6.62 2.85 5.19
C LEU A 73 -7.32 1.64 5.83
N GLN A 74 -8.61 1.43 5.55
CA GLN A 74 -9.35 0.25 6.04
C GLN A 74 -8.93 -1.03 5.32
N ASN A 75 -8.54 -0.95 4.04
CA ASN A 75 -8.01 -2.08 3.30
C ASN A 75 -6.83 -1.67 2.38
N PRO A 76 -5.61 -1.53 2.92
CA PRO A 76 -4.43 -1.12 2.17
C PRO A 76 -3.93 -2.19 1.17
N PHE A 77 -4.54 -3.38 1.18
CA PHE A 77 -4.26 -4.48 0.25
C PHE A 77 -5.25 -4.54 -0.92
N ALA A 78 -6.29 -3.70 -0.91
CA ALA A 78 -7.25 -3.61 -1.98
C ALA A 78 -6.60 -3.15 -3.29
N GLU A 79 -7.20 -3.56 -4.41
CA GLU A 79 -6.81 -3.04 -5.72
C GLU A 79 -7.08 -1.53 -5.77
N GLY A 80 -6.09 -0.76 -6.20
CA GLY A 80 -6.25 0.68 -6.26
C GLY A 80 -6.19 1.37 -4.90
N ALA A 81 -5.73 0.70 -3.84
CA ALA A 81 -5.51 1.38 -2.56
C ALA A 81 -4.43 2.47 -2.71
N VAL A 82 -4.64 3.58 -2.01
CA VAL A 82 -3.61 4.62 -1.85
C VAL A 82 -2.42 4.01 -1.11
N ALA A 83 -1.23 4.19 -1.66
CA ALA A 83 0.02 3.75 -1.08
C ALA A 83 0.79 4.90 -0.42
N THR A 84 0.63 6.10 -1.00
CA THR A 84 1.31 7.32 -0.54
C THR A 84 0.40 8.51 -0.70
N VAL A 85 0.42 9.38 0.30
CA VAL A 85 -0.28 10.67 0.32
C VAL A 85 0.74 11.79 0.41
N LEU A 86 0.63 12.76 -0.48
CA LEU A 86 1.33 14.03 -0.41
C LEU A 86 0.31 15.09 0.00
N VAL A 87 0.57 15.86 1.04
CA VAL A 87 -0.33 16.91 1.53
C VAL A 87 0.40 18.24 1.55
N GLN A 88 -0.24 19.30 1.06
CA GLN A 88 0.33 20.64 1.11
C GLN A 88 0.44 21.10 2.57
N GLU A 89 1.58 21.67 2.94
CA GLU A 89 1.93 22.04 4.31
C GLU A 89 0.85 22.89 5.00
N SER A 90 0.23 23.83 4.27
CA SER A 90 -0.81 24.73 4.79
C SER A 90 -2.07 24.02 5.27
N VAL A 91 -2.39 22.84 4.75
CA VAL A 91 -3.59 22.06 5.11
C VAL A 91 -3.29 20.73 5.78
N ARG A 92 -2.01 20.40 6.00
CA ARG A 92 -1.56 19.13 6.57
C ARG A 92 -2.29 18.79 7.87
N ASP A 93 -2.22 19.68 8.86
CA ASP A 93 -2.73 19.39 10.20
C ASP A 93 -4.26 19.29 10.21
N GLN A 94 -4.94 20.13 9.42
CA GLN A 94 -6.38 20.03 9.22
C GLN A 94 -6.77 18.68 8.59
N PHE A 95 -6.11 18.29 7.50
CA PHE A 95 -6.38 17.04 6.80
C PHE A 95 -6.09 15.81 7.67
N VAL A 96 -4.93 15.77 8.32
CA VAL A 96 -4.54 14.70 9.24
C VAL A 96 -5.51 14.62 10.42
N GLY A 97 -5.91 15.75 10.99
CA GLY A 97 -6.91 15.81 12.06
C GLY A 97 -8.25 15.22 11.64
N LEU A 98 -8.71 15.54 10.43
CA LEU A 98 -9.94 14.98 9.85
C LEU A 98 -9.83 13.45 9.64
N VAL A 99 -8.70 12.96 9.15
CA VAL A 99 -8.47 11.51 9.00
C VAL A 99 -8.47 10.82 10.36
N ALA A 100 -7.72 11.36 11.34
CA ALA A 100 -7.58 10.80 12.68
C ALA A 100 -8.91 10.66 13.42
N GLN A 101 -9.84 11.61 13.26
CA GLN A 101 -11.19 11.55 13.85
C GLN A 101 -12.05 10.40 13.30
N ASN A 102 -11.67 9.82 12.16
CA ASN A 102 -12.48 8.82 11.47
C ASN A 102 -11.74 7.48 11.26
N LEU A 103 -10.55 7.33 11.84
CA LEU A 103 -9.87 6.04 11.88
C LEU A 103 -10.69 5.05 12.70
N LYS A 104 -10.87 3.85 12.14
CA LYS A 104 -11.59 2.74 12.77
C LYS A 104 -10.70 1.51 12.80
N ARG A 105 -11.00 0.63 13.75
CA ARG A 105 -10.37 -0.68 13.85
C ARG A 105 -10.47 -1.44 12.52
N LEU A 106 -9.34 -1.98 12.08
CA LEU A 106 -9.24 -2.84 10.90
C LEU A 106 -10.00 -4.14 11.09
N GLU A 107 -10.52 -4.67 9.98
CA GLU A 107 -11.05 -6.03 9.95
C GLU A 107 -9.96 -7.05 10.28
N SER A 108 -10.35 -8.15 10.93
CA SER A 108 -9.42 -9.19 11.38
C SER A 108 -8.52 -9.70 10.26
N GLN A 109 -9.05 -9.86 9.05
CA GLN A 109 -8.28 -10.32 7.88
C GLN A 109 -7.14 -9.37 7.50
N VAL A 110 -7.35 -8.05 7.61
CA VAL A 110 -6.34 -7.03 7.32
C VAL A 110 -5.32 -6.97 8.45
N ALA A 111 -5.79 -6.95 9.70
CA ALA A 111 -4.93 -6.89 10.90
C ALA A 111 -4.06 -8.14 11.07
N SER A 112 -4.50 -9.30 10.58
CA SER A 112 -3.73 -10.55 10.59
C SER A 112 -2.81 -10.71 9.37
N HIS A 113 -2.81 -9.77 8.42
CA HIS A 113 -2.03 -9.93 7.20
C HIS A 113 -0.52 -9.92 7.50
N PRO A 114 0.29 -10.87 6.97
CA PRO A 114 1.70 -10.97 7.29
C PRO A 114 2.52 -9.71 7.00
N SER A 115 2.19 -8.99 5.91
CA SER A 115 2.84 -7.70 5.63
C SER A 115 2.52 -6.64 6.67
N TYR A 116 1.26 -6.57 7.13
CA TYR A 116 0.86 -5.60 8.15
C TYR A 116 1.58 -5.86 9.48
N ILE A 117 1.65 -7.13 9.91
CA ILE A 117 2.36 -7.52 11.14
C ILE A 117 3.85 -7.18 11.05
N ARG A 118 4.51 -7.47 9.92
CA ARG A 118 5.92 -7.10 9.70
C ARG A 118 6.11 -5.58 9.74
N THR A 119 5.20 -4.83 9.14
CA THR A 119 5.24 -3.36 9.13
C THR A 119 5.06 -2.78 10.53
N LEU A 120 4.19 -3.34 11.37
CA LEU A 120 4.08 -2.94 12.78
C LEU A 120 5.41 -3.09 13.52
N ALA A 121 6.10 -4.22 13.33
CA ALA A 121 7.42 -4.44 13.95
C ALA A 121 8.48 -3.45 13.43
N GLN A 122 8.44 -3.10 12.14
CA GLN A 122 9.33 -2.08 11.57
C GLN A 122 9.03 -0.67 12.11
N ILE A 123 7.75 -0.31 12.26
CA ILE A 123 7.34 0.96 12.85
C ILE A 123 7.87 1.09 14.27
N GLU A 124 7.77 0.04 15.08
CA GLU A 124 8.30 0.01 16.45
C GLU A 124 9.82 0.17 16.47
N LEU A 125 10.53 -0.59 15.63
CA LEU A 125 11.99 -0.54 15.51
C LEU A 125 12.49 0.85 15.08
N LEU A 126 11.84 1.44 14.08
CA LEU A 126 12.20 2.74 13.50
C LEU A 126 11.68 3.91 14.32
N LYS A 127 10.82 3.66 15.33
CA LYS A 127 10.07 4.67 16.08
C LYS A 127 9.33 5.62 15.15
N ALA A 128 8.71 5.07 14.11
CA ALA A 128 8.06 5.85 13.08
C ALA A 128 6.84 6.60 13.64
N ASN A 129 6.60 7.81 13.14
CA ASN A 129 5.45 8.60 13.55
C ASN A 129 4.19 8.13 12.83
N VAL A 130 3.29 7.47 13.56
CA VAL A 130 2.01 6.98 13.05
C VAL A 130 0.89 7.88 13.53
N ILE A 131 0.06 8.36 12.60
CA ILE A 131 -1.17 9.09 12.93
C ILE A 131 -2.13 8.12 13.62
N LYS A 132 -2.53 8.47 14.85
CA LYS A 132 -3.44 7.65 15.67
C LYS A 132 -4.87 8.14 15.54
N ALA A 133 -5.82 7.26 15.84
CA ALA A 133 -7.22 7.65 15.98
C ALA A 133 -7.35 8.69 17.11
N ASN A 134 -8.17 9.71 16.89
CA ASN A 134 -8.53 10.70 17.91
C ASN A 134 -9.90 10.35 18.51
N GLY A 135 -10.06 10.58 19.82
CA GLY A 135 -11.35 10.47 20.52
C GLY A 135 -11.52 9.21 21.37
N ASP A 136 -12.76 8.95 21.81
CA ASP A 136 -13.12 7.90 22.78
C ASP A 136 -13.22 6.48 22.18
N VAL A 137 -12.94 6.33 20.88
CA VAL A 137 -12.97 5.02 20.21
C VAL A 137 -11.66 4.30 20.46
N ASP A 138 -11.71 3.27 21.31
CA ASP A 138 -10.56 2.39 21.56
C ASP A 138 -10.23 1.57 20.30
N VAL A 139 -9.20 1.98 19.58
CA VAL A 139 -8.63 1.25 18.44
C VAL A 139 -7.36 0.56 18.90
N PRO A 140 -7.35 -0.78 19.04
CA PRO A 140 -6.17 -1.51 19.48
C PRO A 140 -4.98 -1.27 18.55
N ALA A 141 -3.78 -1.09 19.11
CA ALA A 141 -2.57 -0.79 18.34
C ALA A 141 -2.27 -1.85 17.26
N ASN A 142 -2.58 -3.13 17.53
CA ASN A 142 -2.40 -4.23 16.59
C ASN A 142 -3.49 -4.35 15.52
N ALA A 143 -4.52 -3.50 15.54
CA ALA A 143 -5.61 -3.46 14.57
C ALA A 143 -5.94 -2.02 14.15
N SER A 144 -4.97 -1.11 14.24
CA SER A 144 -5.12 0.28 13.87
C SER A 144 -4.61 0.52 12.43
N PRO A 145 -5.34 1.28 11.59
CA PRO A 145 -4.81 1.69 10.30
C PRO A 145 -3.47 2.45 10.44
N LEU A 146 -2.55 2.22 9.51
CA LEU A 146 -1.19 2.76 9.57
C LEU A 146 -1.00 3.88 8.55
N LEU A 147 -1.13 5.13 9.00
CA LEU A 147 -0.72 6.31 8.24
C LEU A 147 0.59 6.85 8.83
N VAL A 148 1.70 6.62 8.13
CA VAL A 148 3.05 6.85 8.65
C VAL A 148 3.63 8.13 8.05
N SER A 149 3.96 9.11 8.88
CA SER A 149 4.52 10.39 8.45
C SER A 149 6.03 10.30 8.22
N ASP A 150 6.52 10.97 7.18
CA ASP A 150 7.94 11.25 6.94
C ASP A 150 8.84 10.01 6.77
N PHE A 151 8.25 8.90 6.29
CA PHE A 151 8.97 7.69 5.90
C PHE A 151 8.67 7.34 4.43
N ILE A 152 9.70 6.92 3.70
CA ILE A 152 9.50 6.27 2.39
C ILE A 152 9.07 4.82 2.59
N SER A 153 8.26 4.29 1.67
CA SER A 153 7.62 2.98 1.79
C SER A 153 8.64 1.84 1.94
N SER A 154 9.82 1.97 1.32
CA SER A 154 10.89 0.95 1.35
C SER A 154 11.50 0.71 2.73
N TYR A 155 11.40 1.65 3.67
CA TYR A 155 11.80 1.42 5.07
C TYR A 155 10.80 0.55 5.83
N LEU A 156 9.53 0.56 5.43
CA LEU A 156 8.47 -0.21 6.07
C LEU A 156 8.39 -1.65 5.53
N GLY A 157 8.84 -1.86 4.30
CA GLY A 157 8.95 -3.19 3.71
C GLY A 157 9.65 -3.19 2.35
N GLN A 158 10.32 -4.29 2.05
CA GLN A 158 10.98 -4.48 0.76
C GLN A 158 10.03 -5.25 -0.16
N GLN A 159 9.33 -4.51 -1.03
CA GLN A 159 8.45 -4.98 -2.11
C GLN A 159 7.00 -5.33 -1.70
N GLY A 160 6.05 -4.79 -2.46
CA GLY A 160 4.62 -5.05 -2.32
C GLY A 160 3.91 -4.18 -1.26
N PRO A 161 2.60 -4.39 -1.05
CA PRO A 161 1.83 -3.63 -0.08
C PRO A 161 2.29 -3.98 1.34
N THR A 162 2.71 -2.96 2.08
CA THR A 162 3.18 -3.08 3.47
C THR A 162 2.02 -3.16 4.47
N GLY A 163 0.83 -2.73 4.06
CA GLY A 163 -0.29 -2.50 4.98
C GLY A 163 -0.25 -1.13 5.66
N ALA A 164 0.72 -0.28 5.30
CA ALA A 164 0.81 1.10 5.72
C ALA A 164 0.75 2.04 4.50
N ILE A 165 0.21 3.23 4.71
CA ILE A 165 0.20 4.33 3.76
C ILE A 165 1.21 5.37 4.26
N THR A 166 2.12 5.81 3.39
CA THR A 166 3.08 6.86 3.74
C THR A 166 2.47 8.24 3.53
N LEU A 167 2.76 9.19 4.42
CA LEU A 167 2.33 10.57 4.34
C LEU A 167 3.55 11.49 4.30
N HIS A 168 3.59 12.34 3.29
CA HIS A 168 4.63 13.36 3.14
C HIS A 168 4.00 14.73 2.95
N THR A 169 4.78 15.74 3.31
CA THR A 169 4.37 17.15 3.17
C THR A 169 5.11 17.78 2.01
N PHE A 170 4.46 18.74 1.32
CA PHE A 170 5.10 19.56 0.31
C PHE A 170 4.61 21.02 0.40
N ARG A 171 5.37 21.97 -0.15
CA ARG A 171 5.01 23.40 -0.21
C ARG A 171 4.62 23.85 -1.61
N THR A 172 5.16 23.20 -2.63
CA THR A 172 4.94 23.56 -4.04
C THR A 172 4.64 22.34 -4.90
N ALA A 173 3.95 22.51 -6.03
CA ALA A 173 3.69 21.44 -7.00
C ALA A 173 5.00 20.75 -7.44
N ARG A 174 6.06 21.53 -7.65
CA ARG A 174 7.40 21.00 -7.94
C ARG A 174 7.93 20.09 -6.83
N GLU A 175 7.80 20.49 -5.57
CA GLU A 175 8.25 19.68 -4.43
C GLU A 175 7.47 18.37 -4.32
N ALA A 176 6.15 18.38 -4.55
CA ALA A 176 5.33 17.16 -4.56
C ALA A 176 5.92 16.12 -5.54
N THR A 177 6.38 16.56 -6.71
CA THR A 177 6.98 15.68 -7.71
C THR A 177 8.35 15.14 -7.29
N GLN A 178 9.11 15.91 -6.52
CA GLN A 178 10.43 15.50 -5.99
C GLN A 178 10.30 14.47 -4.87
N VAL A 179 9.29 14.60 -4.01
CA VAL A 179 9.00 13.60 -2.98
C VAL A 179 8.65 12.26 -3.63
N ASN A 180 7.84 12.27 -4.68
CA ASN A 180 7.52 11.08 -5.46
C ASN A 180 8.75 10.39 -6.05
N LEU A 181 9.79 11.13 -6.47
CA LEU A 181 11.03 10.53 -7.01
C LEU A 181 11.84 9.76 -5.95
N LYS A 182 11.61 10.04 -4.66
CA LYS A 182 12.26 9.32 -3.55
C LYS A 182 11.50 8.05 -3.17
N GLU A 183 10.22 7.97 -3.50
CA GLU A 183 9.41 6.77 -3.29
C GLU A 183 9.74 5.72 -4.35
N SER A 184 9.86 4.46 -3.91
CA SER A 184 10.10 3.32 -4.80
C SER A 184 8.80 2.61 -5.21
N VAL A 185 7.64 3.22 -4.95
CA VAL A 185 6.32 2.62 -5.20
C VAL A 185 5.98 2.76 -6.69
N PRO A 186 5.64 1.65 -7.39
CA PRO A 186 5.30 1.69 -8.81
C PRO A 186 3.83 2.11 -9.02
N TYR A 187 3.51 3.39 -8.78
CA TYR A 187 2.13 3.87 -8.88
C TYR A 187 1.54 3.66 -10.27
N THR A 188 0.30 3.17 -10.34
CA THR A 188 -0.43 3.00 -11.61
C THR A 188 -1.45 4.12 -11.84
N ARG A 189 -1.78 4.88 -10.80
CA ARG A 189 -2.70 6.02 -10.84
C ARG A 189 -2.29 7.09 -9.83
N VAL A 190 -2.64 8.33 -10.15
CA VAL A 190 -2.56 9.48 -9.25
C VAL A 190 -3.94 10.10 -9.07
N SER A 191 -4.36 10.37 -7.84
CA SER A 191 -5.52 11.22 -7.53
C SER A 191 -5.04 12.58 -7.00
N ILE A 192 -5.50 13.67 -7.61
CA ILE A 192 -5.12 15.04 -7.29
C ILE A 192 -6.37 15.76 -6.76
N TRP A 193 -6.27 16.35 -5.57
CA TRP A 193 -7.34 17.10 -4.93
C TRP A 193 -6.97 18.57 -4.93
N ASN A 194 -7.54 19.32 -5.88
CA ASN A 194 -7.30 20.74 -6.10
C ASN A 194 -8.40 21.33 -6.98
N GLU A 195 -9.08 22.39 -6.53
CA GLU A 195 -10.04 23.14 -7.37
C GLU A 195 -9.36 23.91 -8.52
N LYS A 196 -8.06 24.21 -8.40
CA LYS A 196 -7.29 24.89 -9.47
C LYS A 196 -6.74 23.87 -10.47
N LEU A 197 -7.52 23.58 -11.52
CA LEU A 197 -7.11 22.64 -12.59
C LEU A 197 -5.70 22.93 -13.14
N ALA A 198 -5.35 24.19 -13.41
CA ALA A 198 -4.03 24.55 -13.95
C ALA A 198 -2.86 23.97 -13.10
N CYS A 199 -2.98 23.99 -11.78
CA CYS A 199 -1.98 23.44 -10.87
C CYS A 199 -1.92 21.91 -10.94
N ALA A 200 -3.07 21.24 -11.09
CA ALA A 200 -3.10 19.79 -11.32
C ALA A 200 -2.34 19.41 -12.60
N TYR A 201 -2.55 20.13 -13.70
CA TYR A 201 -1.84 19.89 -14.98
C TYR A 201 -0.33 20.12 -14.90
N GLU A 202 0.13 21.04 -14.06
CA GLU A 202 1.57 21.23 -13.80
C GLU A 202 2.18 19.93 -13.23
N VAL A 203 1.52 19.31 -12.26
CA VAL A 203 1.97 18.04 -11.66
C VAL A 203 1.96 16.89 -12.66
N LEU A 204 0.96 16.81 -13.54
CA LEU A 204 0.84 15.77 -14.58
C LEU A 204 2.11 15.65 -15.43
N GLY A 205 2.73 16.79 -15.77
CA GLY A 205 3.93 16.85 -16.59
C GLY A 205 5.15 16.18 -15.95
N HIS A 206 5.18 16.07 -14.63
CA HIS A 206 6.34 15.61 -13.89
C HIS A 206 6.24 14.17 -13.38
N LEU A 207 5.05 13.56 -13.39
CA LEU A 207 4.83 12.21 -12.88
C LEU A 207 4.87 11.16 -13.98
N ALA A 208 5.52 10.03 -13.72
CA ALA A 208 5.66 8.93 -14.67
C ALA A 208 4.47 7.95 -14.66
N VAL A 209 3.25 8.46 -14.50
CA VAL A 209 2.01 7.67 -14.37
C VAL A 209 1.02 8.01 -15.48
N ASP A 210 0.28 7.04 -16.01
CA ASP A 210 -0.57 7.26 -17.19
C ASP A 210 -1.99 7.71 -16.85
N ILE A 211 -2.48 7.41 -15.65
CA ILE A 211 -3.87 7.67 -15.25
C ILE A 211 -3.90 8.69 -14.12
N PHE A 212 -4.64 9.77 -14.35
CA PHE A 212 -4.84 10.83 -13.39
C PHE A 212 -6.32 11.08 -13.17
N THR A 213 -6.68 11.27 -11.91
CA THR A 213 -8.02 11.70 -11.51
C THR A 213 -7.90 13.00 -10.74
N ILE A 214 -8.73 13.99 -11.04
CA ILE A 214 -8.74 15.28 -10.34
C ILE A 214 -10.09 15.44 -9.63
N ASN A 215 -10.06 15.70 -8.33
CA ASN A 215 -11.22 15.80 -7.44
C ASN A 215 -12.17 14.58 -7.49
N CYS A 216 -11.63 13.41 -7.82
CA CYS A 216 -12.35 12.15 -7.79
C CYS A 216 -11.39 10.97 -7.64
N PHE A 217 -11.96 9.79 -7.37
CA PHE A 217 -11.23 8.55 -7.27
C PHE A 217 -12.01 7.39 -7.90
N ASN A 218 -11.27 6.42 -8.43
CA ASN A 218 -11.81 5.20 -9.04
C ASN A 218 -12.94 5.39 -10.09
N PRO A 219 -12.85 6.35 -11.03
CA PRO A 219 -13.82 6.45 -12.11
C PRO A 219 -13.71 5.26 -13.08
N ASP A 220 -14.81 4.94 -13.75
CA ASP A 220 -14.86 3.94 -14.81
C ASP A 220 -14.12 4.46 -16.05
N LEU A 221 -12.99 3.84 -16.40
CA LEU A 221 -12.16 4.26 -17.54
C LEU A 221 -12.65 3.68 -18.88
N SER A 222 -13.67 2.83 -18.89
CA SER A 222 -14.21 2.22 -20.11
C SER A 222 -14.55 3.23 -21.21
N PRO A 223 -15.09 4.44 -20.92
CA PRO A 223 -15.43 5.43 -21.94
C PRO A 223 -14.25 5.97 -22.76
N ILE A 224 -13.06 6.03 -22.18
CA ILE A 224 -11.88 6.68 -22.80
C ILE A 224 -10.77 5.69 -23.17
N ARG A 225 -10.85 4.46 -22.64
CA ARG A 225 -9.85 3.40 -22.86
C ARG A 225 -9.59 3.10 -24.34
N PRO A 226 -10.59 3.01 -25.25
CA PRO A 226 -10.31 2.75 -26.66
C PRO A 226 -9.40 3.82 -27.28
N ALA A 227 -9.68 5.10 -27.04
CA ALA A 227 -8.87 6.19 -27.56
C ALA A 227 -7.45 6.21 -26.97
N PHE A 228 -7.30 5.85 -25.70
CA PHE A 228 -5.99 5.70 -25.06
C PHE A 228 -5.16 4.59 -25.73
N VAL A 229 -5.75 3.41 -25.94
CA VAL A 229 -5.11 2.26 -26.59
C VAL A 229 -4.74 2.57 -28.04
N ASP A 230 -5.61 3.27 -28.77
CA ASP A 230 -5.36 3.73 -30.14
C ASP A 230 -4.32 4.85 -30.22
N ASN A 231 -3.80 5.32 -29.07
CA ASN A 231 -2.89 6.46 -28.97
C ASN A 231 -3.46 7.74 -29.64
N ARG A 232 -4.77 7.98 -29.50
CA ARG A 232 -5.47 9.14 -30.06
C ARG A 232 -5.79 10.16 -28.97
N ASN A 233 -5.93 11.43 -29.39
CA ASN A 233 -6.56 12.45 -28.54
C ASN A 233 -8.07 12.26 -28.63
N ASP A 234 -8.75 12.36 -27.50
CA ASP A 234 -10.20 12.23 -27.41
C ASP A 234 -10.69 12.85 -26.12
N VAL A 235 -11.94 13.30 -26.12
CA VAL A 235 -12.60 13.92 -24.97
C VAL A 235 -14.05 13.45 -24.97
N CYS A 236 -14.55 12.99 -23.82
CA CYS A 236 -15.95 12.63 -23.68
C CYS A 236 -16.50 12.98 -22.30
N LEU A 237 -17.81 13.23 -22.23
CA LEU A 237 -18.54 13.46 -20.99
C LEU A 237 -19.47 12.27 -20.74
N VAL A 238 -19.25 11.54 -19.65
CA VAL A 238 -20.06 10.37 -19.31
C VAL A 238 -20.36 10.37 -17.81
N LYS A 239 -21.65 10.30 -17.44
CA LYS A 239 -22.13 10.24 -16.05
C LYS A 239 -21.57 11.34 -15.13
N GLY A 240 -21.50 12.57 -15.64
CA GLY A 240 -20.99 13.71 -14.85
C GLY A 240 -19.47 13.77 -14.72
N TYR A 241 -18.72 12.97 -15.48
CA TYR A 241 -17.26 13.04 -15.55
C TYR A 241 -16.81 13.47 -16.93
N HIS A 242 -15.83 14.37 -16.96
CA HIS A 242 -14.99 14.64 -18.12
C HIS A 242 -13.87 13.63 -18.16
N TYR A 243 -13.72 12.99 -19.31
CA TYR A 243 -12.60 12.14 -19.63
C TYR A 243 -11.86 12.75 -20.79
N GLU A 244 -10.54 12.71 -20.73
CA GLU A 244 -9.71 13.07 -21.86
C GLU A 244 -8.48 12.17 -21.95
N THR A 245 -8.02 12.03 -23.19
CA THR A 245 -6.70 11.49 -23.50
C THR A 245 -5.93 12.50 -24.32
N LEU A 246 -4.71 12.81 -23.87
CA LEU A 246 -3.81 13.73 -24.57
C LEU A 246 -2.34 13.34 -24.35
N ARG A 247 -1.42 13.92 -25.13
CA ARG A 247 0.02 13.70 -24.95
C ARG A 247 0.62 14.83 -24.11
N ILE A 248 1.17 14.46 -22.95
CA ILE A 248 1.96 15.34 -22.09
C ILE A 248 3.38 14.78 -22.05
N ASN A 249 4.39 15.59 -22.42
CA ASN A 249 5.80 15.18 -22.46
C ASN A 249 6.00 13.87 -23.25
N SER A 250 5.40 13.81 -24.43
CA SER A 250 5.41 12.66 -25.36
C SER A 250 4.72 11.38 -24.85
N LYS A 251 4.22 11.36 -23.61
CA LYS A 251 3.47 10.25 -23.02
C LYS A 251 1.97 10.49 -23.13
N ARG A 252 1.27 9.44 -23.55
CA ARG A 252 -0.19 9.38 -23.65
C ARG A 252 -0.77 9.23 -22.24
N ARG A 253 -1.68 10.10 -21.83
CA ARG A 253 -2.28 10.12 -20.49
C ARG A 253 -3.80 10.05 -20.56
N ILE A 254 -4.42 9.48 -19.54
CA ILE A 254 -5.84 9.60 -19.24
C ILE A 254 -5.99 10.58 -18.08
N ILE A 255 -6.86 11.58 -18.24
CA ILE A 255 -7.22 12.53 -17.20
C ILE A 255 -8.73 12.49 -17.04
N VAL A 256 -9.20 12.38 -15.78
CA VAL A 256 -10.62 12.31 -15.45
C VAL A 256 -10.95 13.27 -14.33
N PHE A 257 -12.02 14.03 -14.44
CA PHE A 257 -12.49 14.91 -13.38
C PHE A 257 -14.01 15.12 -13.46
N PRO A 258 -14.70 15.35 -12.34
CA PRO A 258 -16.13 15.60 -12.35
C PRO A 258 -16.44 16.93 -13.04
N VAL A 259 -17.57 16.99 -13.75
CA VAL A 259 -18.11 18.20 -14.37
C VAL A 259 -19.52 18.47 -13.87
N GLY A 260 -19.75 19.71 -13.43
CA GLY A 260 -21.01 20.15 -12.84
C GLY A 260 -21.13 19.83 -11.34
N THR A 261 -22.23 20.27 -10.73
CA THR A 261 -22.59 19.89 -9.36
C THR A 261 -23.06 18.44 -9.37
N MET A 262 -22.14 17.50 -9.15
CA MET A 262 -22.51 16.14 -8.78
C MET A 262 -23.09 16.19 -7.37
N PHE A 263 -24.40 16.40 -7.27
CA PHE A 263 -25.12 16.11 -6.05
C PHE A 263 -24.95 14.62 -5.76
N ALA A 264 -24.21 14.30 -4.71
CA ALA A 264 -24.14 12.95 -4.19
C ALA A 264 -25.58 12.50 -3.83
N ASN A 265 -26.03 11.40 -4.41
CA ASN A 265 -27.20 10.66 -3.95
C ASN A 265 -26.83 9.80 -2.75
#